data_AF-A0A2G9HUI5-F1
#
_entry.id   AF-A0A2G9HUI5-F1
#
_cell.length_a   1.000
_cell.length_b   1.000
_cell.length_c   1.000
_cell.angle_alpha   90.00
_cell.angle_beta   90.00
_cell.angle_gamma   90.00
#
_symmetry.space_group_name_H-M   'P 1'
#
loop_
_entity.id
_entity.type
_entity.pdbx_description
1 polymer ?
#
loop_
_entity_poly.entity_id
_entity_poly.type
_entity_poly.pdbx_seq_one_letter_code
_entity_poly.pdbx_strand_id
1 'polypeptide(L)' 'MSNLMKLEFAALDITGKNYLSWVLDAEIHLDAKGLGNTIIKENEASKQDKAKAMIFLHHHLDKGLKTEYLIIKDPLE' A
#
# COMPACT_ATOMS: atom_id res chain seq x y z
N MET A 1 -14.88 19.48 9.47
CA MET A 1 -13.92 19.55 8.36
C MET A 1 -13.28 18.18 8.22
N SER A 2 -13.67 17.38 7.23
CA SER A 2 -12.95 16.15 6.92
C SER A 2 -11.72 16.52 6.11
N ASN A 3 -10.53 16.51 6.72
CA ASN A 3 -9.28 16.36 5.97
C ASN A 3 -9.31 14.95 5.36
N LEU A 4 -10.07 14.79 4.28
CA LEU A 4 -9.98 13.62 3.44
C LEU A 4 -8.62 13.76 2.76
N MET A 5 -7.58 13.13 3.32
CA MET A 5 -6.30 13.01 2.63
C MET A 5 -6.62 12.45 1.24
N LYS A 6 -6.32 13.25 0.22
CA LYS A 6 -6.58 12.91 -1.17
C LYS A 6 -5.71 11.72 -1.51
N LEU A 7 -6.33 10.60 -1.88
CA LEU A 7 -5.61 9.45 -2.41
C LEU A 7 -4.89 9.85 -3.70
N GLU A 8 -3.68 9.35 -3.88
CA GLU A 8 -2.91 9.52 -5.10
C GLU A 8 -3.55 8.77 -6.28
N PHE A 9 -4.19 7.62 -6.00
CA PHE A 9 -4.93 6.82 -6.98
C PHE A 9 -6.12 6.07 -6.33
N ALA A 10 -6.88 5.32 -7.12
CA ALA A 10 -8.07 4.63 -6.61
C ALA A 10 -7.68 3.57 -5.56
N ALA A 11 -8.39 3.54 -4.42
CA ALA A 11 -8.18 2.50 -3.41
C ALA A 11 -8.58 1.11 -3.95
N LEU A 12 -7.98 0.05 -3.39
CA LEU A 12 -8.39 -1.33 -3.68
C LEU A 12 -9.82 -1.51 -3.22
N ASP A 13 -10.70 -1.81 -4.17
CA ASP A 13 -12.11 -2.05 -3.91
C ASP A 13 -12.29 -3.32 -3.08
N ILE A 14 -13.29 -3.34 -2.20
CA ILE A 14 -13.58 -4.48 -1.34
C ILE A 14 -13.87 -5.77 -2.12
N THR A 15 -14.33 -5.67 -3.36
CA THR A 15 -14.55 -6.83 -4.24
C THR A 15 -13.30 -7.24 -5.02
N GLY A 16 -12.21 -6.48 -4.94
CA GLY A 16 -10.95 -6.74 -5.64
C GLY A 16 -10.99 -6.51 -7.15
N LYS A 17 -12.10 -5.97 -7.72
CA LYS A 17 -12.27 -5.81 -9.17
C LYS A 17 -11.20 -4.94 -9.83
N ASN A 18 -10.63 -3.98 -9.11
CA ASN A 18 -9.58 -3.09 -9.60
C ASN A 18 -8.16 -3.54 -9.21
N TYR A 19 -7.98 -4.78 -8.73
CA TYR A 19 -6.70 -5.26 -8.21
C TYR A 19 -5.51 -5.01 -9.16
N LEU A 20 -5.63 -5.34 -10.45
CA LEU A 20 -4.52 -5.15 -11.40
C LEU A 20 -4.13 -3.68 -11.58
N SER A 21 -5.11 -2.77 -11.64
CA SER A 21 -4.83 -1.33 -11.71
C SER A 21 -4.20 -0.84 -10.41
N TRP A 22 -4.74 -1.29 -9.27
CA TRP A 22 -4.26 -0.91 -7.95
C TRP A 22 -2.81 -1.34 -7.71
N VAL A 23 -2.45 -2.57 -8.11
CA VAL A 23 -1.06 -3.08 -8.00
C VAL A 23 -0.13 -2.21 -8.84
N LEU A 24 -0.48 -1.96 -10.10
CA LEU A 24 0.36 -1.15 -11.00
C LEU A 24 0.57 0.26 -10.45
N ASP A 25 -0.50 0.92 -10.00
CA ASP A 25 -0.41 2.26 -9.42
C ASP A 25 0.43 2.25 -8.13
N ALA A 26 0.23 1.27 -7.25
CA ALA A 26 1.00 1.12 -6.02
C ALA A 26 2.50 0.92 -6.29
N GLU A 27 2.86 0.04 -7.23
CA GLU A 27 4.25 -0.21 -7.64
C GLU A 27 4.92 1.07 -8.14
N ILE A 28 4.31 1.77 -9.10
CA ILE A 28 4.85 3.01 -9.67
C ILE A 28 5.06 4.08 -8.59
N HIS A 29 4.10 4.22 -7.67
CA HIS A 29 4.21 5.19 -6.58
C HIS A 29 5.27 4.81 -5.54
N LEU A 30 5.43 3.52 -5.22
CA LEU A 30 6.49 3.06 -4.34
C LEU A 30 7.87 3.28 -4.98
N ASP A 31 8.03 2.96 -6.26
CA ASP A 31 9.25 3.23 -7.02
C ASP A 31 9.61 4.72 -7.03
N ALA A 32 8.63 5.58 -7.33
CA ALA A 32 8.81 7.03 -7.32
C ALA A 32 9.22 7.58 -5.93
N LYS A 33 8.87 6.88 -4.86
CA LYS A 33 9.25 7.21 -3.47
C LYS A 33 10.56 6.53 -3.03
N GLY A 34 11.20 5.74 -3.88
CA GLY A 34 12.40 4.95 -3.53
C GLY A 34 12.10 3.76 -2.61
N LEU A 35 10.84 3.32 -2.55
CA LEU A 35 10.34 2.23 -1.70
C LEU A 35 10.02 0.95 -2.49
N GLY A 36 10.20 0.92 -3.81
CA GLY A 36 9.87 -0.25 -4.65
C GLY A 36 10.49 -1.56 -4.19
N ASN A 37 11.74 -1.53 -3.71
CA ASN A 37 12.40 -2.72 -3.20
C ASN A 37 11.69 -3.36 -1.99
N THR A 38 10.85 -2.61 -1.26
CA THR A 38 10.18 -3.11 -0.04
C THR A 38 9.15 -4.20 -0.33
N ILE A 39 8.63 -4.28 -1.56
CA ILE A 39 7.67 -5.28 -2.04
C ILE A 39 8.32 -6.41 -2.86
N ILE A 40 9.65 -6.50 -2.86
CA ILE A 40 10.42 -7.58 -3.50
C ILE A 40 10.85 -8.59 -2.43
N LYS A 41 10.66 -9.89 -2.69
CA LYS A 41 11.11 -10.94 -1.75
C LYS A 41 12.62 -10.86 -1.50
N GLU A 42 13.05 -11.18 -0.27
CA GLU A 42 14.47 -11.17 0.14
C GLU A 42 15.15 -9.78 0.06
N ASN A 43 14.37 -8.70 0.05
CA ASN A 43 14.94 -7.35 0.14
C ASN A 43 15.59 -7.09 1.50
N GLU A 44 16.61 -6.21 1.49
CA GLU A 44 17.27 -5.70 2.69
C GLU A 44 16.73 -4.31 3.12
N ALA A 45 15.48 -3.98 2.76
CA ALA A 45 14.90 -2.70 3.12
C ALA A 45 14.80 -2.54 4.64
N SER A 46 15.06 -1.32 5.11
CA SER A 46 15.01 -1.03 6.53
C SER A 46 13.59 -1.23 7.09
N LYS A 47 13.49 -1.53 8.40
CA LYS A 47 12.18 -1.59 9.08
C LYS A 47 11.38 -0.30 8.90
N GLN A 48 12.07 0.84 8.82
CA GLN A 48 11.45 2.14 8.60
C GLN A 48 10.85 2.24 7.19
N ASP A 49 11.56 1.80 6.17
CA ASP A 49 11.08 1.87 4.79
C ASP A 49 9.94 0.89 4.54
N LYS A 50 10.01 -0.31 5.12
CA LYS A 50 8.87 -1.25 5.16
C LYS A 50 7.64 -0.61 5.82
N ALA A 51 7.81 0.08 6.95
CA ALA A 51 6.72 0.77 7.61
C ALA A 51 6.13 1.92 6.77
N LYS A 52 6.97 2.70 6.06
CA LYS A 52 6.50 3.74 5.12
C LYS A 52 5.68 3.14 3.98
N ALA A 53 6.16 2.03 3.39
CA ALA A 53 5.45 1.31 2.35
C ALA A 53 4.10 0.76 2.86
N MET A 54 4.07 0.18 4.07
CA MET A 54 2.82 -0.28 4.69
C MET A 54 1.82 0.84 4.92
N ILE A 55 2.26 1.99 5.44
CA ILE A 55 1.37 3.14 5.61
C ILE A 55 0.78 3.57 4.26
N PHE A 56 1.58 3.56 3.21
CA PHE A 56 1.16 3.93 1.86
C PHE A 56 0.14 2.94 1.29
N LEU A 57 0.42 1.64 1.33
CA LEU A 57 -0.48 0.58 0.85
C LEU A 57 -1.77 0.58 1.65
N HIS A 58 -1.68 0.64 2.98
CA HIS A 58 -2.84 0.68 3.86
C HIS A 58 -3.69 1.92 3.60
N HIS A 59 -3.10 3.10 3.31
CA HIS A 59 -3.86 4.30 2.95
C HIS A 59 -4.82 4.05 1.77
N HIS A 60 -4.35 3.28 0.79
CA HIS A 60 -5.03 2.94 -0.47
C HIS A 60 -5.86 1.65 -0.40
N LEU A 61 -6.19 1.15 0.79
CA LEU A 61 -7.19 0.09 0.95
C LEU A 61 -8.59 0.68 1.22
N ASP A 62 -9.62 0.01 0.72
CA ASP A 62 -10.98 0.24 1.21
C ASP A 62 -11.06 0.01 2.73
N LYS A 63 -12.00 0.67 3.39
CA LYS A 63 -12.19 0.58 4.85
C LYS A 63 -12.47 -0.83 5.34
N GLY A 64 -13.20 -1.64 4.55
CA GLY A 64 -13.42 -3.06 4.88
C GLY A 64 -12.12 -3.83 4.93
N LEU A 65 -11.30 -3.67 3.89
CA LEU A 65 -9.99 -4.32 3.78
C LEU A 65 -9.00 -3.84 4.86
N LYS A 66 -9.01 -2.55 5.23
CA LYS A 66 -8.18 -2.04 6.34
C LYS A 66 -8.40 -2.79 7.65
N THR A 67 -9.62 -3.24 7.89
CA THR A 67 -9.98 -4.02 9.09
C THR A 67 -9.43 -5.44 8.99
N GLU A 68 -9.54 -6.07 7.83
CA GLU A 68 -9.02 -7.42 7.57
C GLU A 68 -7.50 -7.48 7.66
N TYR A 69 -6.80 -6.47 7.14
CA TYR A 69 -5.34 -6.39 7.10
C TYR A 69 -4.73 -5.60 8.27
N LEU A 70 -5.48 -5.37 9.36
CA LEU A 70 -5.04 -4.52 10.48
C LEU A 70 -3.75 -5.01 11.17
N ILE A 71 -3.54 -6.33 11.21
CA ILE A 71 -2.41 -6.95 11.92
C ILE A 71 -1.16 -7.14 11.05
N ILE A 72 -1.29 -6.97 9.73
CA ILE A 72 -0.19 -7.13 8.78
C ILE A 72 0.74 -5.91 8.90
N LYS A 73 2.03 -6.18 9.10
CA LYS A 73 3.06 -5.15 9.36
C LYS A 73 4.22 -5.18 8.38
N ASP A 74 4.31 -6.19 7.53
CA ASP A 74 5.30 -6.29 6.45
C ASP A 74 4.57 -6.12 5.09
N PRO A 75 5.06 -5.29 4.16
CA PRO A 75 4.49 -5.16 2.82
C PRO A 75 4.44 -6.45 1.99
N LEU A 76 5.20 -7.46 2.39
CA LEU A 76 5.28 -8.76 1.70
C LEU A 76 4.38 -9.85 2.28
N GLU A 77 3.72 -9.61 3.42
CA GLU A 77 2.86 -10.57 4.12
C GLU A 77 1.39 -10.39 3.72
#